data_AF-A0A504UM83-F1
#
_entry.id   AF-A0A504UM83-F1
#
_cell.length_a   1.000
_cell.length_b   1.000
_cell.length_c   1.000
_cell.angle_alpha   90.00
_cell.angle_beta   90.00
_cell.angle_gamma   90.00
#
_symmetry.space_group_name_H-M   'P 1'
#
loop_
_entity.id
_entity.type
_entity.pdbx_description
1 polymer ?
#
loop_
_entity_poly.entity_id
_entity_poly.type
_entity_poly.pdbx_seq_one_letter_code
_entity_poly.pdbx_strand_id
1 'polypeptide(L)'
;MSFEAFEVDLLRQRAVAMSFVLIAAAAARIQARFPDIASEQPEIAWAQMRGLRNLVVHEYDRLDWRQVWDTVERDLPKLVRQIDQLRHPHVQGE
;
A
#
# COMPACT_ATOMS: atom_id res chain seq x y z
N MET A 1 -2.10 -17.20 8.28
CA MET A 1 -3.58 -17.18 8.23
C MET A 1 -3.96 -17.49 6.79
N SER A 2 -5.00 -18.30 6.54
CA SER A 2 -5.44 -18.57 5.18
C SER A 2 -6.38 -17.48 4.68
N PHE A 3 -6.64 -17.44 3.36
CA PHE A 3 -7.60 -16.51 2.78
C PHE A 3 -9.01 -16.71 3.36
N GLU A 4 -9.43 -17.96 3.52
CA GLU A 4 -10.76 -18.31 4.05
C GLU A 4 -10.95 -17.80 5.49
N ALA A 5 -9.90 -17.87 6.31
CA ALA A 5 -9.92 -17.33 7.66
C ALA A 5 -9.98 -15.79 7.67
N PHE A 6 -9.36 -15.13 6.69
CA PHE A 6 -9.42 -13.67 6.53
C PHE A 6 -10.78 -13.20 5.97
N GLU A 7 -11.37 -13.95 5.05
CA GLU A 7 -12.64 -13.62 4.38
C GLU A 7 -13.82 -13.52 5.36
N VAL A 8 -13.77 -14.26 6.46
CA VAL A 8 -14.81 -14.23 7.49
C VAL A 8 -14.47 -13.33 8.69
N ASP A 9 -13.26 -12.76 8.75
CA ASP A 9 -12.83 -11.88 9.84
C ASP A 9 -13.05 -10.40 9.49
N LEU A 10 -14.28 -9.92 9.76
CA LEU A 10 -14.68 -8.53 9.50
C LEU A 10 -13.80 -7.51 10.24
N LEU A 11 -13.32 -7.83 11.44
CA LEU A 11 -12.49 -6.89 12.21
C LEU A 11 -11.16 -6.69 11.51
N ARG A 12 -10.55 -7.78 11.04
CA ARG A 12 -9.29 -7.75 10.32
C ARG A 12 -9.42 -7.10 8.94
N GLN A 13 -10.50 -7.38 8.22
CA GLN A 13 -10.83 -6.70 6.97
C GLN A 13 -10.93 -5.19 7.15
N ARG A 14 -11.65 -4.73 8.18
CA ARG A 14 -11.75 -3.29 8.53
C ARG A 14 -10.40 -2.68 8.92
N ALA A 15 -9.56 -3.41 9.65
CA ALA A 15 -8.23 -2.95 10.02
C ALA A 15 -7.31 -2.81 8.78
N VAL A 16 -7.38 -3.75 7.84
CA VAL A 16 -6.65 -3.68 6.56
C VAL A 16 -7.15 -2.49 5.73
N ALA A 17 -8.47 -2.33 5.60
CA ALA A 17 -9.06 -1.19 4.89
C ALA A 17 -8.61 0.15 5.49
N MET A 18 -8.63 0.29 6.82
CA MET A 18 -8.13 1.52 7.46
C MET A 18 -6.64 1.75 7.18
N SER A 19 -5.84 0.68 7.17
CA SER A 19 -4.41 0.77 6.85
C SER A 19 -4.15 1.26 5.43
N PHE A 20 -4.97 0.82 4.46
CA PHE A 20 -4.93 1.32 3.08
C PHE A 20 -5.22 2.83 2.97
N VAL A 21 -6.20 3.33 3.75
CA VAL A 21 -6.47 4.78 3.84
C VAL A 21 -5.26 5.54 4.38
N LEU A 22 -4.61 5.01 5.41
CA LEU A 22 -3.42 5.63 6.02
C LEU A 22 -2.23 5.65 5.04
N ILE A 23 -2.01 4.57 4.29
CA ILE A 23 -0.98 4.49 3.25
C ILE A 23 -1.24 5.54 2.16
N ALA A 24 -2.48 5.67 1.68
CA ALA A 24 -2.84 6.68 0.69
C ALA A 24 -2.57 8.10 1.18
N ALA A 25 -2.93 8.39 2.43
CA ALA A 25 -2.68 9.69 3.05
C ALA A 25 -1.18 9.97 3.25
N ALA A 26 -0.38 8.94 3.55
CA ALA A 26 1.07 9.06 3.65
C ALA A 26 1.70 9.34 2.27
N ALA A 27 1.35 8.55 1.25
CA ALA A 27 1.84 8.74 -0.11
C ALA A 27 1.52 10.14 -0.66
N ALA A 28 0.29 10.62 -0.44
CA ALA A 28 -0.10 11.97 -0.84
C ALA A 28 0.72 13.07 -0.14
N ARG A 29 0.99 12.92 1.18
CA ARG A 29 1.84 13.85 1.93
C ARG A 29 3.28 13.86 1.45
N ILE A 30 3.84 12.68 1.14
CA ILE A 30 5.20 12.56 0.62
C ILE A 30 5.31 13.26 -0.73
N GLN A 31 4.40 13.01 -1.68
CA GLN A 31 4.43 13.67 -2.99
C GLN A 31 4.17 15.18 -2.89
N ALA A 32 3.37 15.64 -1.93
CA ALA A 32 3.19 17.08 -1.71
C ALA A 32 4.48 17.74 -1.20
N ARG A 33 5.29 17.03 -0.40
CA ARG A 33 6.56 17.52 0.13
C ARG A 33 7.73 17.38 -0.86
N PHE A 34 7.67 16.36 -1.71
CA PHE A 34 8.66 15.98 -2.72
C PHE A 34 7.96 15.70 -4.05
N PRO A 35 7.65 16.73 -4.85
CA PRO A 35 6.86 16.59 -6.08
C PRO A 35 7.45 15.61 -7.10
N ASP A 36 8.78 15.54 -7.16
CA ASP A 36 9.51 14.74 -8.15
C ASP A 36 9.79 13.30 -7.70
N ILE A 37 9.42 12.91 -6.47
CA ILE A 37 9.74 11.59 -5.90
C ILE A 37 9.21 10.42 -6.75
N ALA A 38 8.07 10.62 -7.43
CA ALA A 38 7.47 9.59 -8.27
C ALA A 38 8.23 9.39 -9.60
N SER A 39 8.90 10.43 -10.10
CA SER A 39 9.82 10.30 -11.24
C SER A 39 11.19 9.80 -10.81
N GLU A 40 11.65 10.15 -9.61
CA GLU A 40 12.94 9.71 -9.06
C GLU A 40 12.91 8.24 -8.63
N GLN A 41 11.77 7.75 -8.16
CA GLN A 41 11.57 6.38 -7.65
C GLN A 41 10.36 5.72 -8.35
N PRO A 42 10.43 5.48 -9.67
CA PRO A 42 9.31 5.01 -10.48
C PRO A 42 8.90 3.56 -10.21
N GLU A 43 9.77 2.77 -9.57
CA GLU A 43 9.51 1.39 -9.17
C GLU A 43 8.51 1.29 -8.01
N ILE A 44 8.36 2.36 -7.23
CA ILE A 44 7.35 2.46 -6.17
C ILE A 44 6.03 2.91 -6.78
N ALA A 45 4.96 2.17 -6.49
CA ALA A 45 3.64 2.39 -7.07
C ALA A 45 2.88 3.57 -6.43
N TRP A 46 3.44 4.79 -6.48
CA TRP A 46 2.89 6.00 -5.85
C TRP A 46 1.43 6.29 -6.22
N ALA A 47 1.10 6.17 -7.51
CA ALA A 47 -0.26 6.41 -7.99
C ALA A 47 -1.26 5.39 -7.40
N GLN A 48 -0.86 4.12 -7.33
CA GLN A 48 -1.70 3.05 -6.77
C GLN A 48 -1.90 3.26 -5.27
N MET A 49 -0.84 3.60 -4.52
CA MET A 49 -0.95 3.93 -3.10
C MET A 49 -1.95 5.05 -2.83
N ARG A 50 -1.93 6.14 -3.61
CA ARG A 50 -2.92 7.22 -3.46
C ARG A 50 -4.35 6.75 -3.78
N GLY A 51 -4.49 5.85 -4.74
CA GLY A 51 -5.77 5.25 -5.13
C GLY A 51 -6.42 4.38 -4.07
N LEU A 52 -5.64 3.85 -3.12
CA LEU A 52 -6.14 2.96 -2.05
C LEU A 52 -7.23 3.59 -1.17
N ARG A 53 -7.29 4.93 -1.06
CA ARG A 53 -8.37 5.60 -0.34
C ARG A 53 -9.74 5.37 -1.00
N ASN A 54 -9.80 5.31 -2.33
CA ASN A 54 -11.06 5.18 -3.06
C ASN A 54 -11.67 3.81 -2.84
N LEU A 55 -10.82 2.78 -2.76
CA LEU A 55 -11.19 1.40 -2.49
C LEU A 55 -11.99 1.26 -1.18
N VAL A 56 -11.64 2.04 -0.16
CA VAL A 56 -12.24 1.94 1.18
C VAL A 56 -13.44 2.88 1.36
N VAL A 57 -13.47 4.02 0.67
CA VAL A 57 -14.52 5.03 0.86
C VAL A 57 -15.75 4.78 -0.02
N HIS A 58 -15.57 4.20 -1.21
CA HIS A 58 -16.64 4.07 -2.19
C HIS A 58 -17.08 2.63 -2.46
N GLU A 59 -16.23 1.65 -2.17
CA GLU A 59 -16.45 0.25 -2.59
C GLU A 59 -16.33 -0.74 -1.43
N TYR A 60 -16.27 -0.31 -0.17
CA TYR A 60 -16.02 -1.20 0.99
C TYR A 60 -17.05 -2.34 1.13
N ASP A 61 -18.26 -2.15 0.64
CA ASP A 61 -19.35 -3.13 0.59
C ASP A 61 -19.24 -4.11 -0.60
N ARG A 62 -18.42 -3.77 -1.61
CA ARG A 62 -18.20 -4.52 -2.85
C ARG A 62 -16.74 -4.91 -3.06
N LEU A 63 -15.91 -4.79 -2.03
CA LEU A 63 -14.50 -5.12 -2.12
C LEU A 63 -14.33 -6.57 -2.54
N ASP A 64 -13.54 -6.75 -3.59
CA ASP A 64 -12.94 -8.05 -3.87
C ASP A 64 -11.89 -8.33 -2.78
N TRP A 65 -12.32 -9.01 -1.71
CA TRP A 65 -11.44 -9.37 -0.60
C TRP A 65 -10.30 -10.28 -1.03
N ARG A 66 -10.41 -11.00 -2.16
CA ARG A 66 -9.32 -11.77 -2.72
C ARG A 66 -8.24 -10.85 -3.29
N GLN A 67 -8.62 -9.80 -3.99
CA GLN A 67 -7.67 -8.79 -4.47
C GLN A 67 -6.99 -8.04 -3.30
N VAL A 68 -7.77 -7.69 -2.26
CA VAL A 68 -7.21 -7.07 -1.04
C VAL A 68 -6.21 -8.00 -0.36
N TRP A 69 -6.56 -9.28 -0.23
CA TRP A 69 -5.68 -10.29 0.33
C TRP A 69 -4.38 -10.41 -0.45
N ASP A 70 -4.45 -10.53 -1.77
CA ASP A 70 -3.27 -10.63 -2.63
C ASP A 70 -2.38 -9.36 -2.51
N THR A 71 -3.00 -8.18 -2.42
CA THR A 71 -2.27 -6.92 -2.18
C THR A 71 -1.52 -6.96 -0.84
N VAL A 72 -2.16 -7.45 0.22
CA VAL A 72 -1.54 -7.56 1.56
C VAL A 72 -0.40 -8.58 1.58
N GLU A 73 -0.58 -9.73 0.94
CA GLU A 73 0.39 -10.82 1.01
C GLU A 73 1.55 -10.65 0.01
N ARG A 74 1.35 -9.96 -1.11
CA ARG A 74 2.33 -9.89 -2.21
C ARG A 74 2.89 -8.49 -2.42
N ASP A 75 2.02 -7.50 -2.55
CA ASP A 75 2.42 -6.16 -2.97
C ASP A 75 2.94 -5.30 -1.81
N LEU A 76 2.29 -5.37 -0.64
CA LEU A 76 2.74 -4.62 0.53
C LEU A 76 4.14 -5.03 1.01
N PRO A 77 4.52 -6.33 1.10
CA PRO A 77 5.89 -6.70 1.47
C PRO A 77 6.93 -6.19 0.48
N LYS A 78 6.58 -6.12 -0.82
CA LYS A 78 7.45 -5.52 -1.83
C LYS A 78 7.59 -4.01 -1.59
N LEU A 79 6.49 -3.31 -1.36
CA LEU A 79 6.49 -1.88 -1.06
C LEU A 79 7.35 -1.55 0.18
N VAL A 80 7.23 -2.33 1.26
CA VAL A 80 8.04 -2.16 2.47
C VAL A 80 9.53 -2.23 2.13
N ARG A 81 9.96 -3.25 1.37
CA ARG A 81 11.36 -3.37 0.95
C ARG A 81 11.83 -2.18 0.11
N GLN A 82 11.00 -1.70 -0.81
CA GLN A 82 11.33 -0.53 -1.64
C GLN A 82 11.50 0.73 -0.77
N ILE A 83 10.60 0.96 0.19
CA ILE A 83 10.71 2.09 1.12
C ILE A 83 11.95 1.98 2.01
N ASP A 84 12.28 0.78 2.49
CA ASP A 84 13.49 0.57 3.30
C ASP A 84 14.76 0.86 2.50
N GLN A 85 14.81 0.49 1.22
CA GLN A 85 15.91 0.84 0.31
C GLN A 85 16.03 2.35 0.08
N LEU A 86 14.93 3.09 0.04
CA LEU A 86 14.98 4.56 -0.02
C LEU A 86 15.59 5.19 1.23
N ARG A 87 15.35 4.61 2.40
CA ARG A 87 15.86 5.10 3.68
C ARG A 87 17.31 4.71 3.92
N HIS A 88 17.72 3.59 3.35
CA HIS A 88 19.06 3.05 3.43
C HIS A 88 19.56 2.77 2.02
N PRO A 89 19.89 3.82 1.23
CA PRO A 89 20.48 3.62 -0.07
C PRO A 89 21.77 2.82 0.15
N HIS A 90 21.79 1.57 -0.31
CA HIS A 90 23.03 0.82 -0.38
C HIS A 90 23.98 1.69 -1.21
N VAL A 91 25.06 2.17 -0.59
CA VAL A 91 26.13 2.87 -1.28
C VAL A 91 26.73 1.84 -2.23
N GLN A 92 26.22 1.80 -3.45
CA GLN A 92 26.68 0.88 -4.48
C GLN A 92 28.00 1.44 -5.00
N GLY A 93 29.07 1.00 -4.37
CA GLY A 93 30.44 1.44 -4.62
C GLY A 93 31.42 0.72 -3.71
N GLU A 94 31.64 -0.57 -3.99
CA GLU A 94 32.94 -1.25 -3.83
C GLU A 94 33.18 -2.12 -5.06
#